data_AF-A0A8H6KZA3-F1
#
_entry.id   AF-A0A8H6KZA3-F1
#
_cell.length_a   1.000
_cell.length_b   1.000
_cell.length_c   1.000
_cell.angle_alpha   90.00
_cell.angle_beta   90.00
_cell.angle_gamma   90.00
#
_symmetry.space_group_name_H-M   'P 1'
#
loop_
_entity.id
_entity.type
_entity.pdbx_description
1 polymer ?
#
loop_
_entity_poly.entity_id
_entity_poly.type
_entity_poly.pdbx_seq_one_letter_code
_entity_poly.pdbx_strand_id
1 'polypeptide(L)'
;MNSMYQWYERADVCYVYLVDLFRHYLDDTSRPEDFGRSRWFSRGWTLQELLAPPAVVLCDCEWREPKSAGVAAKTSWAFQRDTARAEDIAYCLMGIFDVNMPLLYREGDRAFLRLQHEILRASKDKSLFAWGGGAAIDEFLGMSEDESLFAYGNATLASRHTGTLAPSPGAFREAGDLIPVKQPTLANAQSLYHDLVHPDASTKPPTLSHMAALAARNAHPSILSFCFSEGLTLNPELVNDPLIYATCDSGSVAVFRVLVDHGMDVDRYLELGGSPLVSACQAGNVELARFLLDRGADPNNGYALGDYEALVRAIVGSNASLDLVELLLARGTVVKGTGALIAAAEHGNLGAVRLLLKHGKRTGDLDLEETEEYGAYDQRKLDGVV
;
A
#
# COMPACT_ATOMS: atom_id res chain seq x y z
N MET A 1 1.18 30.86 -43.62
CA MET A 1 0.69 30.36 -42.32
C MET A 1 -0.21 29.14 -42.51
N ASN A 2 -1.34 29.21 -43.22
CA ASN A 2 -2.32 28.10 -43.35
C ASN A 2 -1.81 26.71 -43.80
N SER A 3 -0.71 26.61 -44.57
CA SER A 3 -0.18 25.31 -45.00
C SER A 3 0.38 24.49 -43.83
N MET A 4 1.09 25.11 -42.90
CA MET A 4 1.65 24.41 -41.74
C MET A 4 0.54 23.92 -40.79
N TYR A 5 -0.57 24.64 -40.69
CA TYR A 5 -1.74 24.25 -39.89
C TYR A 5 -2.39 22.96 -40.40
N GLN A 6 -2.60 22.85 -41.72
CA GLN A 6 -3.18 21.66 -42.32
C GLN A 6 -2.31 20.41 -42.17
N TRP A 7 -0.98 20.58 -42.05
CA TRP A 7 -0.07 19.47 -41.85
C TRP A 7 -0.15 18.92 -40.42
N TYR A 8 -0.25 19.80 -39.41
CA TYR A 8 -0.46 19.37 -38.04
C TYR A 8 -1.86 18.79 -37.82
N GLU A 9 -2.90 19.42 -38.38
CA GLU A 9 -4.29 18.93 -38.27
C GLU A 9 -4.48 17.53 -38.88
N ARG A 10 -3.75 17.21 -39.95
CA ARG A 10 -3.83 15.90 -40.64
C ARG A 10 -2.80 14.89 -40.17
N ALA A 11 -1.88 15.27 -39.30
CA ALA A 11 -0.90 14.33 -38.80
C ALA A 11 -1.58 13.37 -37.81
N ASP A 12 -1.17 12.11 -37.82
CA ASP A 12 -1.62 11.12 -36.84
C ASP A 12 -0.74 11.14 -35.57
N VAL A 13 0.53 11.54 -35.71
CA VAL A 13 1.53 11.59 -34.63
C VAL A 13 2.43 12.81 -34.80
N CYS A 14 2.79 13.46 -33.70
CA CYS A 14 3.73 14.58 -33.66
C CYS A 14 4.97 14.17 -32.87
N TYR A 15 6.13 14.17 -33.52
CA TYR A 15 7.42 13.95 -32.86
C TYR A 15 8.01 15.28 -32.40
N VAL A 16 8.38 15.34 -31.12
CA VAL A 16 9.01 16.50 -30.50
C VAL A 16 10.44 16.15 -30.15
N TYR A 17 11.37 16.76 -30.89
CA TYR A 17 12.80 16.57 -30.71
C TYR A 17 13.35 17.56 -29.66
N LEU A 18 13.73 17.03 -28.48
CA LEU A 18 14.23 17.78 -27.34
C LEU A 18 15.76 17.93 -27.42
N VAL A 19 16.19 18.92 -28.22
CA VAL A 19 17.62 19.15 -28.53
C VAL A 19 18.51 19.42 -27.31
N ASP A 20 17.94 19.86 -26.19
CA ASP A 20 18.69 20.23 -24.98
C ASP A 20 18.91 19.09 -23.99
N LEU A 21 18.43 17.88 -24.28
CA LEU A 21 18.70 16.67 -23.51
C LEU A 21 19.99 15.98 -24.00
N PHE A 22 21.16 16.55 -23.69
CA PHE A 22 22.47 16.01 -24.09
C PHE A 22 22.98 14.91 -23.13
N ARG A 23 23.78 13.98 -23.70
CA ARG A 23 24.41 12.78 -23.11
C ARG A 23 25.11 12.92 -21.74
N HIS A 24 25.33 14.13 -21.22
CA HIS A 24 25.95 14.33 -19.90
C HIS A 24 24.98 14.17 -18.70
N TYR A 25 23.68 14.04 -18.95
CA TYR A 25 22.66 13.82 -17.92
C TYR A 25 22.01 12.43 -17.96
N LEU A 26 22.18 11.71 -19.06
CA LEU A 26 21.57 10.41 -19.27
C LEU A 26 22.67 9.35 -19.09
N ASP A 27 22.77 8.76 -17.89
CA ASP A 27 23.22 7.37 -17.81
C ASP A 27 22.33 6.54 -18.76
N ASP A 28 22.78 5.37 -19.22
CA ASP A 28 22.17 4.48 -20.26
C ASP A 28 20.69 4.07 -20.02
N THR A 29 20.02 4.67 -19.04
CA THR A 29 18.71 4.33 -18.51
C THR A 29 17.54 5.19 -18.99
N SER A 30 17.72 6.29 -19.74
CA SER A 30 16.62 7.11 -20.33
C SER A 30 15.47 7.37 -19.36
N ARG A 31 15.78 7.86 -18.15
CA ARG A 31 14.79 7.97 -17.08
C ARG A 31 13.73 9.03 -17.41
N PRO A 32 12.45 8.80 -17.09
CA PRO A 32 11.39 9.78 -17.27
C PRO A 32 11.69 11.14 -16.62
N GLU A 33 12.31 11.15 -15.44
CA GLU A 33 12.63 12.38 -14.69
C GLU A 33 13.55 13.34 -15.45
N ASP A 34 14.43 12.82 -16.31
CA ASP A 34 15.39 13.63 -17.06
C ASP A 34 14.72 14.45 -18.18
N PHE A 35 13.61 13.96 -18.73
CA PHE A 35 12.87 14.66 -19.79
C PHE A 35 12.32 16.00 -19.29
N GLY A 36 11.89 16.06 -18.03
CA GLY A 36 11.40 17.29 -17.40
C GLY A 36 12.45 18.41 -17.31
N ARG A 37 13.74 18.12 -17.52
CA ARG A 37 14.80 19.14 -17.55
C ARG A 37 14.85 19.92 -18.86
N SER A 38 14.20 19.43 -19.91
CA SER A 38 14.15 20.15 -21.19
C SER A 38 13.44 21.50 -21.02
N ARG A 39 14.00 22.54 -21.64
CA ARG A 39 13.38 23.87 -21.69
C ARG A 39 12.05 23.86 -22.44
N TRP A 40 11.74 22.80 -23.17
CA TRP A 40 10.43 22.60 -23.78
C TRP A 40 9.29 22.62 -22.75
N PHE A 41 9.53 22.14 -21.52
CA PHE A 41 8.51 22.09 -20.47
C PHE A 41 8.39 23.38 -19.66
N SER A 42 9.43 24.21 -19.64
CA SER A 42 9.43 25.51 -18.94
C SER A 42 9.16 26.71 -19.84
N ARG A 43 9.19 26.54 -21.18
CA ARG A 43 8.82 27.62 -22.12
C ARG A 43 7.30 27.83 -22.18
N GLY A 44 6.92 29.05 -22.54
CA GLY A 44 5.54 29.40 -22.87
C GLY A 44 4.99 28.58 -24.05
N TRP A 45 3.67 28.45 -24.11
CA TRP A 45 2.95 27.66 -25.11
C TRP A 45 3.29 28.03 -26.55
N THR A 46 3.24 27.05 -27.46
CA THR A 46 3.26 27.28 -28.91
C THR A 46 2.00 26.70 -29.54
N LEU A 47 1.53 27.33 -30.62
CA LEU A 47 0.33 26.91 -31.37
C LEU A 47 0.42 25.46 -31.90
N GLN A 48 1.63 24.92 -31.98
CA GLN A 48 1.93 23.53 -32.34
C GLN A 48 1.40 22.52 -31.31
N GLU A 49 1.39 22.84 -30.02
CA GLU A 49 0.93 21.93 -28.94
C GLU A 49 -0.60 21.78 -28.92
N LEU A 50 -1.31 22.72 -29.54
CA LEU A 50 -2.77 22.81 -29.58
C LEU A 50 -3.36 22.30 -30.90
N LEU A 51 -2.54 22.27 -31.94
CA LEU A 51 -2.86 21.72 -33.27
C LEU A 51 -2.25 20.34 -33.50
N ALA A 52 -1.41 19.88 -32.58
CA ALA A 52 -0.77 18.58 -32.71
C ALA A 52 -1.83 17.47 -32.73
N PRO A 53 -1.58 16.38 -33.46
CA PRO A 53 -2.34 15.14 -33.38
C PRO A 53 -2.66 14.71 -31.96
N PRO A 54 -3.66 13.82 -31.80
CA PRO A 54 -3.96 13.23 -30.50
C PRO A 54 -2.78 12.46 -29.89
N ALA A 55 -1.73 12.14 -30.66
CA ALA A 55 -0.53 11.48 -30.17
C ALA A 55 0.72 12.37 -30.30
N VAL A 56 1.41 12.64 -29.18
CA VAL A 56 2.69 13.35 -29.15
C VAL A 56 3.79 12.46 -28.59
N VAL A 57 4.85 12.26 -29.37
CA VAL A 57 6.01 11.45 -28.99
C VAL A 57 7.19 12.37 -28.70
N LEU A 58 7.72 12.31 -27.49
CA LEU A 58 8.90 13.06 -27.06
C LEU A 58 10.16 12.25 -27.34
N CYS A 59 11.17 12.86 -27.96
CA CYS A 59 12.44 12.21 -28.24
C CYS A 59 13.62 13.06 -27.74
N ASP A 60 14.66 12.43 -27.21
CA ASP A 60 15.92 13.09 -26.85
C ASP A 60 16.77 13.46 -28.10
N CYS A 61 17.98 13.98 -27.87
CA CYS A 61 18.88 14.39 -28.97
C CYS A 61 19.39 13.21 -29.84
N GLU A 62 19.15 11.97 -29.43
CA GLU A 62 19.48 10.75 -30.17
C GLU A 62 18.24 10.04 -30.72
N TRP A 63 17.08 10.71 -30.73
CA TRP A 63 15.78 10.16 -31.15
C TRP A 63 15.25 9.02 -30.28
N ARG A 64 15.67 8.94 -29.01
CA ARG A 64 15.16 7.94 -28.06
C ARG A 64 13.96 8.48 -27.31
N GLU A 65 12.94 7.64 -27.14
CA GLU A 65 11.75 7.95 -26.34
C GLU A 65 12.03 7.77 -24.84
N PRO A 66 11.33 8.50 -23.96
CA PRO A 66 11.41 8.24 -22.53
C PRO A 66 10.89 6.83 -22.24
N LYS A 67 11.50 6.16 -21.25
CA LYS A 67 10.85 4.96 -20.66
C LYS A 67 9.46 5.35 -20.13
N SER A 68 8.57 4.37 -19.97
CA SER A 68 7.16 4.64 -19.64
C SER A 68 7.01 5.56 -18.42
N ALA A 69 6.55 6.79 -18.67
CA ALA A 69 6.33 7.82 -17.67
C ALA A 69 4.85 7.86 -17.28
N GLY A 70 4.58 7.93 -15.98
CA GLY A 70 3.22 8.06 -15.48
C GLY A 70 2.62 9.43 -15.66
N VAL A 71 1.32 9.56 -15.39
CA VAL A 71 0.61 10.83 -15.39
C VAL A 71 1.25 11.80 -14.39
N ALA A 72 1.61 11.35 -13.20
CA ALA A 72 2.31 12.19 -12.21
C ALA A 72 3.64 12.73 -12.77
N ALA A 73 4.48 11.86 -13.32
CA ALA A 73 5.79 12.23 -13.87
C ALA A 73 5.66 13.21 -15.04
N LYS A 74 4.77 12.90 -16.00
CA LYS A 74 4.48 13.80 -17.12
C LYS A 74 3.96 15.16 -16.67
N THR A 75 3.13 15.19 -15.62
CA THR A 75 2.59 16.43 -15.05
C THR A 75 3.67 17.22 -14.33
N SER A 76 4.57 16.55 -13.59
CA SER A 76 5.66 17.20 -12.86
C SER A 76 6.62 17.91 -13.81
N TRP A 77 6.84 17.41 -15.03
CA TRP A 77 7.69 18.09 -16.01
C TRP A 77 7.26 19.54 -16.28
N ALA A 78 5.96 19.81 -16.23
CA ALA A 78 5.39 21.14 -16.45
C ALA A 78 5.26 22.00 -15.18
N PHE A 79 5.85 21.60 -14.03
CA PHE A 79 5.64 22.31 -12.76
C PHE A 79 6.16 23.75 -12.75
N GLN A 80 7.21 24.05 -13.53
CA GLN A 80 7.79 25.40 -13.65
C GLN A 80 7.18 26.22 -14.79
N ARG A 81 6.16 25.69 -15.46
CA ARG A 81 5.59 26.33 -16.64
C ARG A 81 4.74 27.52 -16.24
N ASP A 82 4.96 28.63 -16.92
CA ASP A 82 4.16 29.85 -16.76
C ASP A 82 3.47 30.19 -18.09
N THR A 83 2.18 30.49 -18.02
CA THR A 83 1.33 30.73 -19.20
C THR A 83 0.65 32.10 -19.10
N ALA A 84 0.47 32.74 -20.26
CA ALA A 84 -0.12 34.08 -20.31
C ALA A 84 -1.57 34.13 -19.79
N ARG A 85 -2.31 33.03 -19.93
CA ARG A 85 -3.63 32.83 -19.32
C ARG A 85 -3.61 31.57 -18.46
N ALA A 86 -4.43 31.56 -17.42
CA ALA A 86 -4.53 30.44 -16.50
C ALA A 86 -5.01 29.15 -17.19
N GLU A 87 -6.00 29.23 -18.10
CA GLU A 87 -6.50 28.05 -18.81
C GLU A 87 -5.48 27.38 -19.74
N ASP A 88 -4.50 28.13 -20.23
CA ASP A 88 -3.50 27.64 -21.19
C ASP A 88 -2.57 26.59 -20.58
N ILE A 89 -2.42 26.55 -19.24
CA ILE A 89 -1.65 25.50 -18.55
C ILE A 89 -2.20 24.10 -18.83
N ALA A 90 -3.51 23.98 -19.03
CA ALA A 90 -4.14 22.70 -19.35
C ALA A 90 -4.02 22.38 -20.84
N TYR A 91 -4.27 23.37 -21.70
CA TYR A 91 -4.34 23.15 -23.14
C TYR A 91 -2.98 22.80 -23.74
N CYS A 92 -1.90 23.35 -23.22
CA CYS A 92 -0.54 23.01 -23.67
C CYS A 92 -0.07 21.60 -23.26
N LEU A 93 -0.82 20.89 -22.40
CA LEU A 93 -0.46 19.56 -21.93
C LEU A 93 -1.29 18.44 -22.57
N MET A 94 -2.37 18.76 -23.29
CA MET A 94 -3.27 17.81 -23.93
C MET A 94 -2.53 16.73 -24.74
N GLY A 95 -1.60 17.14 -25.61
CA GLY A 95 -0.82 16.23 -26.43
C GLY A 95 0.10 15.30 -25.65
N ILE A 96 0.64 15.74 -24.51
CA ILE A 96 1.55 14.91 -23.68
C ILE A 96 0.79 13.74 -23.02
N PHE A 97 -0.50 13.94 -22.78
CA PHE A 97 -1.40 12.95 -22.18
C PHE A 97 -2.23 12.18 -23.19
N ASP A 98 -2.03 12.43 -24.48
CA ASP A 98 -2.82 11.86 -25.58
C ASP A 98 -4.34 12.09 -25.41
N VAL A 99 -4.70 13.28 -24.92
CA VAL A 99 -6.08 13.70 -24.64
C VAL A 99 -6.43 14.88 -25.54
N ASN A 100 -7.68 14.92 -26.00
CA ASN A 100 -8.22 16.07 -26.71
C ASN A 100 -9.49 16.57 -26.03
N MET A 101 -9.59 17.88 -25.77
CA MET A 101 -10.73 18.51 -25.13
C MET A 101 -10.99 19.91 -25.72
N PRO A 102 -12.25 20.36 -25.82
CA PRO A 102 -12.57 21.68 -26.41
C PRO A 102 -11.93 22.84 -25.65
N LEU A 103 -11.50 23.89 -26.36
CA LEU A 103 -10.97 25.11 -25.75
C LEU A 103 -12.11 26.01 -25.27
N LEU A 104 -12.11 26.32 -23.99
CA LEU A 104 -13.07 27.23 -23.36
C LEU A 104 -12.35 28.49 -22.89
N TYR A 105 -12.78 29.63 -23.41
CA TYR A 105 -12.23 30.93 -23.03
C TYR A 105 -12.71 31.34 -21.64
N ARG A 106 -11.81 31.89 -20.80
CA ARG A 106 -12.09 32.30 -19.40
C ARG A 106 -12.49 31.13 -18.49
N GLU A 107 -12.03 29.92 -18.81
CA GLU A 107 -12.22 28.77 -17.92
C GLU A 107 -11.36 28.90 -16.64
N GLY A 108 -10.19 29.56 -16.75
CA GLY A 108 -9.22 29.74 -15.68
C GLY A 108 -8.63 28.41 -15.21
N ASP A 109 -8.33 28.31 -13.92
CA ASP A 109 -7.72 27.12 -13.30
C ASP A 109 -8.58 25.85 -13.42
N ARG A 110 -9.88 25.99 -13.69
CA ARG A 110 -10.79 24.85 -13.92
C ARG A 110 -10.42 24.04 -15.17
N ALA A 111 -9.71 24.64 -16.13
CA ALA A 111 -9.27 23.93 -17.32
C ALA A 111 -8.34 22.75 -16.96
N PHE A 112 -7.49 22.92 -15.94
CA PHE A 112 -6.57 21.87 -15.49
C PHE A 112 -7.30 20.73 -14.78
N LEU A 113 -8.36 21.03 -14.03
CA LEU A 113 -9.26 19.99 -13.48
C LEU A 113 -9.97 19.22 -14.59
N ARG A 114 -10.44 19.91 -15.63
CA ARG A 114 -11.09 19.27 -16.78
C ARG A 114 -10.11 18.39 -17.56
N LEU A 115 -8.86 18.81 -17.72
CA LEU A 115 -7.80 17.97 -18.30
C LEU A 115 -7.63 16.68 -17.51
N GLN A 116 -7.51 16.75 -16.19
CA GLN A 116 -7.39 15.55 -15.34
C GLN A 116 -8.62 14.63 -15.45
N HIS A 117 -9.83 15.18 -15.61
CA HIS A 117 -11.02 14.38 -15.88
C HIS A 117 -10.97 13.64 -17.22
N GLU A 118 -10.49 14.28 -18.28
CA GLU A 118 -10.33 13.62 -19.57
C GLU A 118 -9.20 12.58 -19.55
N ILE A 119 -8.11 12.85 -18.82
CA ILE A 119 -7.05 11.86 -18.53
C ILE A 119 -7.64 10.63 -17.82
N LEU A 120 -8.51 10.82 -16.82
CA LEU A 120 -9.18 9.71 -16.13
C LEU A 120 -10.06 8.84 -17.04
N ARG A 121 -10.63 9.42 -18.10
CA ARG A 121 -11.42 8.67 -19.08
C ARG A 121 -10.54 7.87 -20.03
N ALA A 122 -9.37 8.40 -20.38
CA ALA A 122 -8.46 7.79 -21.35
C ALA A 122 -7.43 6.84 -20.72
N SER A 123 -7.03 7.06 -19.46
CA SER A 123 -5.95 6.37 -18.78
C SER A 123 -6.39 5.70 -17.49
N LYS A 124 -5.82 4.52 -17.20
CA LYS A 124 -5.98 3.79 -15.94
C LYS A 124 -4.85 4.07 -14.95
N ASP A 125 -3.97 5.00 -15.26
CA ASP A 125 -2.81 5.33 -14.45
C ASP A 125 -3.24 6.06 -13.17
N LYS A 126 -3.06 5.39 -12.03
CA LYS A 126 -3.42 5.90 -10.70
C LYS A 126 -2.45 6.95 -10.19
N SER A 127 -1.29 7.14 -10.83
CA SER A 127 -0.34 8.18 -10.43
C SER A 127 -0.93 9.59 -10.49
N LEU A 128 -2.02 9.79 -11.25
CA LEU A 128 -2.78 11.05 -11.26
C LEU A 128 -3.20 11.51 -9.85
N PHE A 129 -3.42 10.60 -8.89
CA PHE A 129 -3.83 10.96 -7.53
C PHE A 129 -2.65 11.18 -6.57
N ALA A 130 -1.41 10.99 -7.03
CA ALA A 130 -0.22 11.07 -6.21
C ALA A 130 0.39 12.48 -6.25
N TRP A 131 -0.39 13.49 -5.87
CA TRP A 131 0.04 14.89 -5.75
C TRP A 131 -0.07 15.36 -4.29
N GLY A 132 0.70 16.38 -3.91
CA GLY A 132 0.71 16.92 -2.53
C GLY A 132 1.76 16.31 -1.59
N GLY A 133 2.73 15.54 -2.11
CA GLY A 133 3.87 15.03 -1.34
C GLY A 133 4.86 16.14 -1.00
N GLY A 134 5.32 16.15 0.27
CA GLY A 134 6.40 16.98 0.78
C GLY A 134 6.17 17.52 2.20
N ALA A 135 5.00 18.11 2.47
CA ALA A 135 4.72 18.71 3.80
C ALA A 135 3.82 17.84 4.69
N ALA A 136 2.89 17.08 4.11
CA ALA A 136 1.88 16.36 4.89
C ALA A 136 2.35 14.99 5.44
N ILE A 137 3.41 14.39 4.87
CA ILE A 137 3.83 13.02 5.20
C ILE A 137 4.90 12.97 6.30
N ASP A 138 5.84 13.93 6.32
CA ASP A 138 6.82 14.04 7.42
C ASP A 138 6.17 14.50 8.73
N GLU A 139 5.11 15.29 8.66
CA GLU A 139 4.29 15.64 9.82
C GLU A 139 3.48 14.40 10.29
N PHE A 140 3.02 13.55 9.37
CA PHE A 140 2.21 12.37 9.68
C PHE A 140 3.01 11.19 10.26
N LEU A 141 4.28 11.03 9.87
CA LEU A 141 5.15 9.95 10.35
C LEU A 141 5.80 10.25 11.72
N GLY A 142 5.68 11.49 12.22
CA GLY A 142 6.18 11.93 13.52
C GLY A 142 5.13 12.03 14.63
N MET A 143 3.85 11.75 14.33
CA MET A 143 2.74 11.96 15.25
C MET A 143 2.24 10.65 15.87
N SER A 144 1.81 10.73 17.12
CA SER A 144 1.18 9.60 17.82
C SER A 144 -0.21 9.28 17.23
N GLU A 145 -0.66 8.02 17.35
CA GLU A 145 -1.93 7.54 16.76
C GLU A 145 -3.13 8.43 17.13
N ASP A 146 -3.13 9.03 18.32
CA ASP A 146 -4.20 9.91 18.81
C ASP A 146 -4.28 11.25 18.06
N GLU A 147 -3.17 11.77 17.53
CA GLU A 147 -3.15 13.08 16.86
C GLU A 147 -3.56 13.00 15.38
N SER A 148 -3.43 11.82 14.77
CA SER A 148 -3.81 11.56 13.37
C SER A 148 -5.32 11.74 13.11
N LEU A 149 -6.15 11.48 14.12
CA LEU A 149 -7.61 11.63 14.07
C LEU A 149 -8.06 13.10 14.19
N PHE A 150 -7.29 13.95 14.87
CA PHE A 150 -7.61 15.38 15.02
C PHE A 150 -7.09 16.24 13.85
N ALA A 151 -6.11 15.75 13.08
CA ALA A 151 -5.55 16.45 11.92
C ALA A 151 -6.57 16.64 10.77
N TYR A 152 -7.56 15.75 10.64
CA TYR A 152 -8.66 15.93 9.67
C TYR A 152 -9.52 17.17 9.96
N GLY A 153 -9.49 17.70 11.18
CA GLY A 153 -10.29 18.85 11.59
C GLY A 153 -9.58 20.20 11.59
N ASN A 154 -8.24 20.24 11.56
CA ASN A 154 -7.48 21.46 11.89
C ASN A 154 -6.28 21.77 10.98
N ALA A 155 -6.22 21.19 9.77
CA ALA A 155 -5.31 21.66 8.72
C ALA A 155 -5.77 23.02 8.16
N THR A 156 -5.68 24.08 8.96
CA THR A 156 -5.90 25.44 8.50
C THR A 156 -4.57 26.14 8.27
N LEU A 157 -4.35 26.46 6.98
CA LEU A 157 -3.52 27.56 6.45
C LEU A 157 -2.17 27.20 5.80
N ALA A 158 -2.20 26.34 4.78
CA ALA A 158 -1.54 26.63 3.50
C ALA A 158 -2.26 25.97 2.31
N SER A 159 -3.25 26.70 1.79
CA SER A 159 -3.99 26.47 0.54
C SER A 159 -5.22 25.55 0.58
N ARG A 160 -6.33 26.11 0.10
CA ARG A 160 -7.67 25.55 0.02
C ARG A 160 -7.77 24.47 -1.07
N HIS A 161 -7.22 23.28 -0.87
CA HIS A 161 -7.25 22.22 -1.88
C HIS A 161 -7.95 20.97 -1.35
N THR A 162 -9.26 21.10 -1.10
CA THR A 162 -10.17 20.03 -0.66
C THR A 162 -10.72 19.21 -1.84
N GLY A 163 -9.88 18.88 -2.83
CA GLY A 163 -10.29 18.16 -4.04
C GLY A 163 -9.51 16.86 -4.20
N THR A 164 -10.08 15.85 -4.85
CA THR A 164 -9.39 14.60 -5.23
C THR A 164 -8.39 14.80 -6.36
N LEU A 165 -8.50 15.90 -7.11
CA LEU A 165 -7.67 16.25 -8.26
C LEU A 165 -6.80 17.46 -7.96
N ALA A 166 -5.62 17.50 -8.57
CA ALA A 166 -4.62 18.53 -8.32
C ALA A 166 -5.08 19.90 -8.82
N PRO A 167 -4.72 21.00 -8.13
CA PRO A 167 -5.06 22.35 -8.56
C PRO A 167 -4.20 22.83 -9.74
N SER A 168 -2.97 22.33 -9.88
CA SER A 168 -2.01 22.74 -10.92
C SER A 168 -0.90 21.70 -11.08
N PRO A 169 -0.09 21.78 -12.17
CA PRO A 169 1.09 20.94 -12.31
C PRO A 169 2.10 21.06 -11.16
N GLY A 170 2.14 22.23 -10.51
CA GLY A 170 2.99 22.49 -9.34
C GLY A 170 2.79 21.52 -8.19
N ALA A 171 1.57 20.98 -8.02
CA ALA A 171 1.25 20.00 -6.99
C ALA A 171 1.94 18.62 -7.19
N PHE A 172 2.45 18.35 -8.40
CA PHE A 172 3.18 17.13 -8.75
C PHE A 172 4.70 17.32 -8.73
N ARG A 173 5.23 18.45 -8.24
CA ARG A 173 6.67 18.76 -8.27
C ARG A 173 7.55 17.62 -7.74
N GLU A 174 7.11 16.96 -6.67
CA GLU A 174 7.83 15.86 -6.01
C GLU A 174 7.36 14.47 -6.47
N ALA A 175 6.38 14.41 -7.37
CA ALA A 175 5.79 13.17 -7.89
C ALA A 175 6.48 12.68 -9.18
N GLY A 176 7.61 13.29 -9.54
CA GLY A 176 8.34 13.05 -10.80
C GLY A 176 8.95 11.65 -10.92
N ASP A 177 9.32 11.04 -9.80
CA ASP A 177 10.01 9.74 -9.75
C ASP A 177 9.01 8.57 -9.67
N LEU A 178 7.70 8.84 -9.74
CA LEU A 178 6.67 7.81 -9.74
C LEU A 178 6.62 7.09 -11.09
N ILE A 179 7.16 5.88 -11.12
CA ILE A 179 7.07 4.98 -12.27
C ILE A 179 5.81 4.11 -12.10
N PRO A 180 4.83 4.17 -13.04
CA PRO A 180 3.70 3.26 -13.02
C PRO A 180 4.21 1.83 -13.22
N VAL A 181 4.19 1.04 -12.16
CA VAL A 181 4.45 -0.38 -12.27
C VAL A 181 3.25 -0.98 -13.00
N LYS A 182 3.42 -1.32 -14.29
CA LYS A 182 2.50 -2.24 -14.97
C LYS A 182 2.41 -3.47 -14.08
N GLN A 183 1.22 -3.82 -13.60
CA GLN A 183 1.04 -4.99 -12.73
C GLN A 183 1.86 -6.14 -13.32
N PRO A 184 2.87 -6.64 -12.61
CA PRO A 184 3.79 -7.58 -13.22
C PRO A 184 3.00 -8.85 -13.54
N THR A 185 2.90 -9.15 -14.83
CA THR A 185 2.57 -10.50 -15.27
C THR A 185 3.75 -11.39 -14.92
N LEU A 186 3.48 -12.68 -14.65
CA LEU A 186 4.47 -13.65 -14.21
C LEU A 186 5.71 -13.70 -15.12
N ALA A 187 5.52 -13.49 -16.43
CA ALA A 187 6.58 -13.41 -17.43
C ALA A 187 7.48 -12.16 -17.32
N ASN A 188 6.92 -11.01 -16.93
CA ASN A 188 7.70 -9.78 -16.76
C ASN A 188 8.54 -9.84 -15.47
N ALA A 189 8.01 -10.46 -14.42
CA ALA A 189 8.78 -10.71 -13.20
C ALA A 189 9.98 -11.63 -13.44
N GLN A 190 9.81 -12.67 -14.28
CA GLN A 190 10.91 -13.56 -14.68
C GLN A 190 11.99 -12.86 -15.52
N SER A 191 11.60 -12.02 -16.48
CA SER A 191 12.55 -11.23 -17.28
C SER A 191 13.29 -10.20 -16.44
N LEU A 192 12.59 -9.47 -15.56
CA LEU A 192 13.19 -8.51 -14.64
C LEU A 192 14.12 -9.22 -13.64
N TYR A 193 13.78 -10.43 -13.20
CA TYR A 193 14.64 -11.26 -12.35
C TYR A 193 15.92 -11.67 -13.09
N HIS A 194 15.81 -12.12 -14.34
CA HIS A 194 16.97 -12.48 -15.17
C HIS A 194 17.91 -11.30 -15.42
N ASP A 195 17.37 -10.10 -15.66
CA ASP A 195 18.16 -8.88 -15.87
C ASP A 195 18.77 -8.32 -14.56
N LEU A 196 18.12 -8.53 -13.41
CA LEU A 196 18.62 -8.11 -12.08
C LEU A 196 19.63 -9.09 -11.46
N VAL A 197 19.69 -10.33 -11.93
CA VAL A 197 20.61 -11.40 -11.45
C VAL A 197 22.00 -11.31 -12.13
N HIS A 198 22.17 -10.42 -13.11
CA HIS A 198 23.48 -10.06 -13.66
C HIS A 198 23.93 -8.62 -13.36
N PRO A 199 24.23 -8.23 -12.09
CA PRO A 199 24.98 -7.02 -11.84
C PRO A 199 26.45 -7.35 -11.57
N ASP A 200 27.33 -6.46 -12.02
CA ASP A 200 28.75 -6.44 -11.72
C ASP A 200 29.05 -6.72 -10.24
N ALA A 201 30.19 -7.38 -10.01
CA ALA A 201 30.58 -8.09 -8.78
C ALA A 201 30.75 -7.26 -7.47
N SER A 202 29.98 -6.19 -7.21
CA SER A 202 30.15 -5.34 -6.02
C SER A 202 28.90 -4.97 -5.24
N THR A 203 27.68 -5.20 -5.74
CA THR A 203 26.43 -4.98 -5.00
C THR A 203 25.58 -6.25 -4.96
N LYS A 204 25.58 -6.93 -3.81
CA LYS A 204 24.79 -8.16 -3.61
C LYS A 204 23.30 -7.81 -3.81
N PRO A 205 22.57 -8.50 -4.72
CA PRO A 205 21.15 -8.23 -4.95
C PRO A 205 20.35 -8.46 -3.65
N PRO A 206 19.18 -7.81 -3.47
CA PRO A 206 18.29 -8.13 -2.37
C PRO A 206 18.02 -9.64 -2.41
N THR A 207 18.53 -10.33 -1.41
CA THR A 207 18.49 -11.79 -1.27
C THR A 207 17.04 -12.27 -1.43
N LEU A 208 16.80 -13.44 -2.05
CA LEU A 208 15.47 -14.04 -2.28
C LEU A 208 14.51 -13.92 -1.08
N SER A 209 15.06 -13.91 0.14
CA SER A 209 14.36 -13.64 1.37
C SER A 209 13.67 -12.28 1.46
N HIS A 210 14.30 -11.20 0.99
CA HIS A 210 13.70 -9.87 1.00
C HIS A 210 12.52 -9.79 0.02
N MET A 211 12.65 -10.43 -1.15
CA MET A 211 11.55 -10.58 -2.10
C MET A 211 10.40 -11.38 -1.49
N ALA A 212 10.71 -12.49 -0.81
CA ALA A 212 9.73 -13.32 -0.13
C ALA A 212 9.02 -12.59 1.02
N ALA A 213 9.75 -11.80 1.81
CA ALA A 213 9.19 -10.95 2.86
C ALA A 213 8.19 -9.92 2.30
N LEU A 214 8.56 -9.22 1.23
CA LEU A 214 7.66 -8.26 0.58
C LEU A 214 6.45 -8.96 -0.08
N ALA A 215 6.66 -10.14 -0.67
CA ALA A 215 5.57 -10.93 -1.24
C ALA A 215 4.59 -11.40 -0.15
N ALA A 216 5.10 -11.80 1.02
CA ALA A 216 4.30 -12.20 2.16
C ALA A 216 3.47 -11.03 2.72
N ARG A 217 4.11 -9.86 2.93
CA ARG A 217 3.45 -8.65 3.44
C ARG A 217 2.31 -8.18 2.54
N ASN A 218 2.52 -8.17 1.23
CA ASN A 218 1.57 -7.62 0.25
C ASN A 218 0.62 -8.68 -0.33
N ALA A 219 0.50 -9.86 0.30
CA ALA A 219 -0.40 -10.94 -0.11
C ALA A 219 -0.20 -11.45 -1.56
N HIS A 220 1.05 -11.69 -1.96
CA HIS A 220 1.43 -12.21 -3.29
C HIS A 220 1.93 -13.66 -3.25
N PRO A 221 1.04 -14.66 -3.13
CA PRO A 221 1.41 -16.07 -2.96
C PRO A 221 2.18 -16.64 -4.16
N SER A 222 1.93 -16.15 -5.38
CA SER A 222 2.64 -16.61 -6.59
C SER A 222 4.11 -16.21 -6.60
N ILE A 223 4.43 -15.01 -6.11
CA ILE A 223 5.82 -14.54 -6.00
C ILE A 223 6.52 -15.30 -4.88
N LEU A 224 5.83 -15.53 -3.76
CA LEU A 224 6.37 -16.33 -2.67
C LEU A 224 6.65 -17.78 -3.11
N SER A 225 5.75 -18.39 -3.89
CA SER A 225 5.95 -19.73 -4.46
C SER A 225 7.15 -19.77 -5.40
N PHE A 226 7.35 -18.71 -6.20
CA PHE A 226 8.54 -18.57 -7.03
C PHE A 226 9.81 -18.47 -6.20
N CYS A 227 9.82 -17.71 -5.10
CA CYS A 227 11.00 -17.66 -4.24
C CYS A 227 11.37 -19.04 -3.67
N PHE A 228 10.38 -19.87 -3.31
CA PHE A 228 10.62 -21.25 -2.89
C PHE A 228 11.14 -22.14 -4.02
N SER A 229 10.63 -21.99 -5.25
CA SER A 229 11.16 -22.77 -6.39
C SER A 229 12.61 -22.44 -6.73
N GLU A 230 13.04 -21.20 -6.47
CA GLU A 230 14.43 -20.76 -6.63
C GLU A 230 15.34 -21.15 -5.44
N GLY A 231 14.83 -21.92 -4.47
CA GLY A 231 15.63 -22.48 -3.38
C GLY A 231 15.62 -21.67 -2.08
N LEU A 232 14.63 -20.80 -1.86
CA LEU A 232 14.42 -20.17 -0.54
C LEU A 232 14.12 -21.24 0.52
N THR A 233 14.82 -21.16 1.65
CA THR A 233 14.54 -21.94 2.85
C THR A 233 13.98 -21.05 3.94
N LEU A 234 12.97 -21.53 4.67
CA LEU A 234 12.49 -20.86 5.88
C LEU A 234 13.59 -20.89 6.94
N ASN A 235 14.04 -19.72 7.40
CA ASN A 235 15.04 -19.62 8.45
C ASN A 235 14.54 -18.65 9.53
N PRO A 236 14.40 -19.11 10.79
CA PRO A 236 13.94 -18.28 11.89
C PRO A 236 14.89 -17.14 12.28
N GLU A 237 16.18 -17.28 12.02
CA GLU A 237 17.20 -16.28 12.35
C GLU A 237 17.31 -15.18 11.27
N LEU A 238 16.47 -15.26 10.23
CA LEU A 238 16.53 -14.34 9.13
C LEU A 238 15.80 -13.03 9.47
N VAL A 239 16.51 -11.91 9.38
CA VAL A 239 15.94 -10.56 9.60
C VAL A 239 14.72 -10.30 8.70
N ASN A 240 14.68 -10.91 7.51
CA ASN A 240 13.58 -10.82 6.54
C ASN A 240 12.76 -12.12 6.48
N ASP A 241 12.41 -12.71 7.61
CA ASP A 241 11.61 -13.93 7.63
C ASP A 241 10.20 -13.68 7.06
N PRO A 242 9.83 -14.33 5.93
CA PRO A 242 8.51 -14.18 5.33
C PRO A 242 7.34 -14.43 6.28
N LEU A 243 7.55 -15.26 7.32
CA LEU A 243 6.53 -15.55 8.32
C LEU A 243 6.13 -14.30 9.13
N ILE A 244 7.12 -13.50 9.57
CA ILE A 244 6.86 -12.26 10.32
C ILE A 244 5.99 -11.32 9.47
N TYR A 245 6.37 -11.15 8.21
CA TYR A 245 5.67 -10.26 7.28
C TYR A 245 4.30 -10.79 6.84
N ALA A 246 4.11 -12.11 6.77
CA ALA A 246 2.81 -12.73 6.48
C ALA A 246 1.76 -12.42 7.55
N THR A 247 2.18 -12.07 8.78
CA THR A 247 1.27 -11.68 9.87
C THR A 247 0.94 -10.19 9.92
N CYS A 248 1.61 -9.36 9.11
CA CYS A 248 1.26 -7.94 8.97
C CYS A 248 -0.09 -7.78 8.23
N ASP A 249 -0.81 -6.69 8.50
CA ASP A 249 -2.01 -6.27 7.76
C ASP A 249 -3.07 -7.40 7.59
N SER A 250 -3.47 -8.02 8.70
CA SER A 250 -4.52 -9.07 8.84
C SER A 250 -4.18 -10.49 8.40
N GLY A 251 -3.09 -10.70 7.66
CA GLY A 251 -2.60 -12.02 7.25
C GLY A 251 -3.42 -12.71 6.15
N SER A 252 -2.77 -13.11 5.06
CA SER A 252 -3.44 -13.75 3.92
C SER A 252 -3.41 -15.28 4.00
N VAL A 253 -4.59 -15.92 3.96
CA VAL A 253 -4.71 -17.39 3.92
C VAL A 253 -3.95 -17.99 2.74
N ALA A 254 -3.91 -17.30 1.60
CA ALA A 254 -3.19 -17.77 0.43
C ALA A 254 -1.67 -17.78 0.64
N VAL A 255 -1.12 -16.78 1.33
CA VAL A 255 0.29 -16.73 1.71
C VAL A 255 0.62 -17.83 2.70
N PHE A 256 -0.19 -17.97 3.76
CA PHE A 256 -0.01 -19.03 4.76
C PHE A 256 -0.13 -20.43 4.17
N ARG A 257 -0.96 -20.63 3.15
CA ARG A 257 -1.01 -21.89 2.40
C ARG A 257 0.33 -22.22 1.76
N VAL A 258 0.93 -21.28 1.04
CA VAL A 258 2.24 -21.47 0.42
C VAL A 258 3.31 -21.75 1.48
N LEU A 259 3.31 -21.01 2.60
CA LEU A 259 4.28 -21.21 3.68
C LEU A 259 4.16 -22.62 4.30
N VAL A 260 2.95 -23.04 4.67
CA VAL A 260 2.69 -24.38 5.25
C VAL A 260 3.06 -25.49 4.26
N ASP A 261 2.72 -25.33 2.99
CA ASP A 261 3.03 -26.33 1.95
C ASP A 261 4.56 -26.48 1.74
N HIS A 262 5.36 -25.49 2.16
CA HIS A 262 6.84 -25.51 2.14
C HIS A 262 7.47 -25.76 3.52
N GLY A 263 6.72 -26.35 4.46
CA GLY A 263 7.26 -26.83 5.74
C GLY A 263 7.35 -25.77 6.83
N MET A 264 6.55 -24.69 6.74
CA MET A 264 6.38 -23.76 7.85
C MET A 264 5.80 -24.48 9.07
N ASP A 265 6.49 -24.33 10.20
CA ASP A 265 5.96 -24.72 11.51
C ASP A 265 4.81 -23.77 11.90
N VAL A 266 3.61 -24.36 12.03
CA VAL A 266 2.35 -23.65 12.28
C VAL A 266 2.31 -23.00 13.65
N ASP A 267 3.02 -23.59 14.62
CA ASP A 267 3.06 -23.18 16.01
C ASP A 267 4.31 -22.36 16.36
N ARG A 268 5.09 -22.00 15.34
CA ARG A 268 6.32 -21.27 15.52
C ARG A 268 6.07 -19.91 16.19
N TYR A 269 6.83 -19.65 17.25
CA TYR A 269 6.78 -18.39 17.98
C TYR A 269 7.49 -17.26 17.21
N LEU A 270 6.87 -16.09 17.15
CA LEU A 270 7.42 -14.87 16.56
C LEU A 270 8.04 -13.99 17.66
N GLU A 271 9.14 -13.30 17.35
CA GLU A 271 9.83 -12.41 18.30
C GLU A 271 8.95 -11.27 18.83
N LEU A 272 7.87 -10.92 18.11
CA LEU A 272 6.86 -9.95 18.53
C LEU A 272 5.80 -10.51 19.50
N GLY A 273 6.02 -11.70 20.06
CA GLY A 273 5.28 -12.21 21.22
C GLY A 273 4.03 -13.03 20.91
N GLY A 274 3.98 -13.76 19.79
CA GLY A 274 2.82 -14.61 19.50
C GLY A 274 3.08 -15.65 18.41
N SER A 275 2.15 -16.62 18.31
CA SER A 275 2.08 -17.56 17.19
C SER A 275 1.25 -16.96 16.03
N PRO A 276 1.35 -17.50 14.80
CA PRO A 276 0.50 -17.10 13.68
C PRO A 276 -1.00 -17.09 14.01
N LEU A 277 -1.44 -18.01 14.88
CA LEU A 277 -2.83 -18.07 15.34
C LEU A 277 -3.18 -16.86 16.23
N VAL A 278 -2.30 -16.48 17.16
CA VAL A 278 -2.47 -15.29 18.00
C VAL A 278 -2.60 -14.02 17.15
N SER A 279 -1.75 -13.87 16.12
CA SER A 279 -1.83 -12.75 15.18
C SER A 279 -3.14 -12.74 14.39
N ALA A 280 -3.60 -13.91 13.91
CA ALA A 280 -4.89 -14.02 13.22
C ALA A 280 -6.06 -13.61 14.14
N CYS A 281 -6.01 -14.00 15.42
CA CYS A 281 -7.01 -13.62 16.41
C CYS A 281 -7.02 -12.12 16.72
N GLN A 282 -5.85 -11.51 16.90
CA GLN A 282 -5.72 -10.07 17.10
C GLN A 282 -6.25 -9.25 15.91
N ALA A 283 -6.03 -9.75 14.68
CA ALA A 283 -6.54 -9.14 13.47
C ALA A 283 -8.04 -9.36 13.22
N GLY A 284 -8.71 -10.22 14.00
CA GLY A 284 -10.09 -10.61 13.75
C GLY A 284 -10.29 -11.53 12.52
N ASN A 285 -9.21 -12.13 12.00
CA ASN A 285 -9.24 -12.92 10.77
C ASN A 285 -9.71 -14.36 11.01
N VAL A 286 -11.02 -14.57 10.99
CA VAL A 286 -11.68 -15.86 11.19
C VAL A 286 -11.22 -16.92 10.18
N GLU A 287 -11.04 -16.54 8.91
CA GLU A 287 -10.66 -17.48 7.85
C GLU A 287 -9.23 -17.99 8.03
N LEU A 288 -8.30 -17.11 8.38
CA LEU A 288 -6.92 -17.49 8.68
C LEU A 288 -6.82 -18.32 9.95
N ALA A 289 -7.51 -17.94 11.03
CA ALA A 289 -7.54 -18.72 12.26
C ALA A 289 -8.10 -20.14 12.01
N ARG A 290 -9.19 -20.27 11.24
CA ARG A 290 -9.74 -21.57 10.85
C ARG A 290 -8.73 -22.39 10.05
N PHE A 291 -8.07 -21.77 9.06
CA PHE A 291 -7.06 -22.43 8.25
C PHE A 291 -5.89 -22.95 9.10
N LEU A 292 -5.38 -22.15 10.04
CA LEU A 292 -4.29 -22.55 10.93
C LEU A 292 -4.70 -23.71 11.86
N LEU A 293 -5.88 -23.65 12.46
CA LEU A 293 -6.43 -24.73 13.30
C LEU A 293 -6.68 -26.02 12.50
N ASP A 294 -7.12 -25.91 11.25
CA ASP A 294 -7.26 -27.05 10.33
C ASP A 294 -5.91 -27.67 9.95
N ARG A 295 -4.83 -26.90 10.02
CA ARG A 295 -3.45 -27.36 9.82
C ARG A 295 -2.76 -27.78 11.12
N GLY A 296 -3.50 -27.86 12.23
CA GLY A 296 -3.02 -28.40 13.49
C GLY A 296 -2.37 -27.39 14.44
N ALA A 297 -2.57 -26.08 14.24
CA ALA A 297 -2.16 -25.07 15.22
C ALA A 297 -2.76 -25.40 16.60
N ASP A 298 -1.94 -25.38 17.65
CA ASP A 298 -2.44 -25.55 19.01
C ASP A 298 -3.13 -24.26 19.48
N PRO A 299 -4.44 -24.29 19.78
CA PRO A 299 -5.16 -23.11 20.24
C PRO A 299 -4.69 -22.57 21.59
N ASN A 300 -3.91 -23.36 22.34
CA ASN A 300 -3.35 -22.99 23.63
C ASN A 300 -1.86 -22.60 23.54
N ASN A 301 -1.30 -22.56 22.33
CA ASN A 301 0.09 -22.16 22.08
C ASN A 301 0.24 -20.62 22.16
N GLY A 302 0.29 -20.15 23.40
CA GLY A 302 0.56 -18.77 23.79
C GLY A 302 1.29 -18.74 25.14
N TYR A 303 1.96 -17.63 25.44
CA TYR A 303 2.63 -17.48 26.74
C TYR A 303 1.58 -17.36 27.86
N ALA A 304 1.74 -18.11 28.95
CA ALA A 304 0.81 -18.17 30.08
C ALA A 304 0.69 -16.85 30.89
N LEU A 305 1.36 -15.77 30.47
CA LEU A 305 1.25 -14.43 31.04
C LEU A 305 0.16 -13.65 30.29
N GLY A 306 -1.11 -14.02 30.51
CA GLY A 306 -2.34 -13.21 30.38
C GLY A 306 -2.73 -12.62 29.03
N ASP A 307 -1.80 -12.02 28.28
CA ASP A 307 -2.10 -11.06 27.21
C ASP A 307 -1.85 -11.60 25.80
N TYR A 308 -1.27 -12.80 25.65
CA TYR A 308 -0.83 -13.32 24.34
C TYR A 308 -1.53 -14.61 23.92
N GLU A 309 -2.56 -15.04 24.66
CA GLU A 309 -3.37 -16.20 24.29
C GLU A 309 -4.33 -15.86 23.14
N ALA A 310 -4.51 -16.79 22.19
CA ALA A 310 -5.39 -16.60 21.05
C ALA A 310 -6.84 -16.27 21.46
N LEU A 311 -7.33 -16.90 22.53
CA LEU A 311 -8.65 -16.64 23.09
C LEU A 311 -8.80 -15.22 23.62
N VAL A 312 -7.83 -14.76 24.41
CA VAL A 312 -7.85 -13.41 24.97
C VAL A 312 -7.78 -12.37 23.85
N ARG A 313 -6.95 -12.56 22.82
CA ARG A 313 -6.87 -11.64 21.66
C ARG A 313 -8.14 -11.61 20.80
N ALA A 314 -8.86 -12.73 20.70
CA ALA A 314 -10.16 -12.75 20.03
C ALA A 314 -11.22 -11.93 20.79
N ILE A 315 -11.01 -11.68 22.09
CA ILE A 315 -11.92 -10.95 22.99
C ILE A 315 -11.47 -9.48 23.14
N VAL A 316 -10.17 -9.25 23.28
CA VAL A 316 -9.52 -7.98 23.67
C VAL A 316 -8.82 -7.39 22.45
N GLY A 317 -9.49 -6.45 21.79
CA GLY A 317 -8.92 -5.70 20.68
C GLY A 317 -9.97 -4.97 19.86
N SER A 318 -9.53 -4.05 19.00
CA SER A 318 -10.41 -3.31 18.08
C SER A 318 -11.15 -4.21 17.08
N ASN A 319 -10.66 -5.44 16.88
CA ASN A 319 -11.23 -6.46 15.98
C ASN A 319 -11.83 -7.67 16.74
N ALA A 320 -12.28 -7.47 17.98
CA ALA A 320 -12.89 -8.54 18.77
C ALA A 320 -14.02 -9.25 18.00
N SER A 321 -14.00 -10.59 18.01
CA SER A 321 -14.89 -11.39 17.16
C SER A 321 -15.46 -12.58 17.92
N LEU A 322 -16.79 -12.62 18.04
CA LEU A 322 -17.50 -13.75 18.64
C LEU A 322 -17.30 -15.04 17.84
N ASP A 323 -17.23 -14.94 16.51
CA ASP A 323 -17.00 -16.09 15.63
C ASP A 323 -15.63 -16.73 15.88
N LEU A 324 -14.60 -15.91 16.17
CA LEU A 324 -13.29 -16.41 16.58
C LEU A 324 -13.35 -17.10 17.94
N VAL A 325 -14.06 -16.52 18.91
CA VAL A 325 -14.23 -17.12 20.24
C VAL A 325 -14.94 -18.48 20.12
N GLU A 326 -16.01 -18.57 19.34
CA GLU A 326 -16.70 -19.84 19.09
C GLU A 326 -15.81 -20.86 18.38
N LEU A 327 -15.04 -20.43 17.37
CA LEU A 327 -14.11 -21.28 16.63
C LEU A 327 -13.02 -21.87 17.54
N LEU A 328 -12.41 -21.04 18.38
CA LEU A 328 -11.37 -21.44 19.32
C LEU A 328 -11.91 -22.43 20.36
N LEU A 329 -13.04 -22.11 21.00
CA LEU A 329 -13.69 -23.00 21.96
C LEU A 329 -14.06 -24.35 21.34
N ALA A 330 -14.56 -24.35 20.10
CA ALA A 330 -14.88 -25.58 19.37
C ALA A 330 -13.64 -26.44 19.04
N ARG A 331 -12.44 -25.84 19.01
CA ARG A 331 -11.16 -26.51 18.70
C ARG A 331 -10.37 -26.90 19.95
N GLY A 332 -10.97 -26.79 21.14
CA GLY A 332 -10.39 -27.30 22.38
C GLY A 332 -9.49 -26.32 23.11
N THR A 333 -9.72 -25.01 22.95
CA THR A 333 -9.09 -24.03 23.84
C THR A 333 -9.52 -24.25 25.29
N VAL A 334 -8.55 -24.31 26.20
CA VAL A 334 -8.77 -24.42 27.63
C VAL A 334 -8.98 -23.02 28.18
N VAL A 335 -10.16 -22.74 28.73
CA VAL A 335 -10.40 -21.48 29.43
C VAL A 335 -9.71 -21.56 30.79
N LYS A 336 -8.48 -21.05 30.90
CA LYS A 336 -7.71 -21.09 32.15
C LYS A 336 -8.10 -19.94 33.08
N GLY A 337 -8.57 -20.28 34.28
CA GLY A 337 -8.89 -19.32 35.34
C GLY A 337 -9.94 -18.28 34.94
N THR A 338 -9.88 -17.11 35.56
CA THR A 338 -10.84 -16.00 35.33
C THR A 338 -10.38 -14.99 34.28
N GLY A 339 -9.14 -15.09 33.76
CA GLY A 339 -8.53 -14.06 32.89
C GLY A 339 -9.34 -13.71 31.64
N ALA A 340 -9.74 -14.70 30.85
CA ALA A 340 -10.55 -14.47 29.64
C ALA A 340 -11.95 -13.89 29.97
N LEU A 341 -12.52 -14.25 31.13
CA LEU A 341 -13.83 -13.76 31.58
C LEU A 341 -13.73 -12.30 32.07
N ILE A 342 -12.69 -11.98 32.84
CA ILE A 342 -12.38 -10.61 33.28
C ILE A 342 -12.17 -9.73 32.06
N ALA A 343 -11.35 -10.16 31.11
CA ALA A 343 -11.07 -9.42 29.90
C ALA A 343 -12.34 -9.18 29.05
N ALA A 344 -13.22 -10.18 28.92
CA ALA A 344 -14.50 -10.00 28.25
C ALA A 344 -15.41 -8.98 28.97
N ALA A 345 -15.39 -8.95 30.29
CA ALA A 345 -16.16 -8.01 31.10
C ALA A 345 -15.60 -6.58 31.04
N GLU A 346 -14.28 -6.40 31.16
CA GLU A 346 -13.59 -5.11 31.08
C GLU A 346 -13.85 -4.42 29.74
N HIS A 347 -13.89 -5.19 28.65
CA HIS A 347 -14.15 -4.68 27.30
C HIS A 347 -15.65 -4.65 26.94
N GLY A 348 -16.55 -4.95 27.88
CA GLY A 348 -18.00 -4.89 27.66
C GLY A 348 -18.54 -5.90 26.64
N ASN A 349 -17.79 -6.98 26.35
CA ASN A 349 -18.15 -7.99 25.37
C ASN A 349 -19.12 -9.01 25.96
N LEU A 350 -20.39 -8.61 26.10
CA LEU A 350 -21.45 -9.46 26.68
C LEU A 350 -21.63 -10.79 25.95
N GLY A 351 -21.39 -10.83 24.63
CA GLY A 351 -21.46 -12.06 23.84
C GLY A 351 -20.39 -13.06 24.26
N ALA A 352 -19.14 -12.61 24.40
CA ALA A 352 -18.03 -13.45 24.82
C ALA A 352 -18.24 -13.96 26.25
N VAL A 353 -18.70 -13.10 27.18
CA VAL A 353 -19.05 -13.51 28.55
C VAL A 353 -20.06 -14.65 28.56
N ARG A 354 -21.15 -14.54 27.76
CA ARG A 354 -22.17 -15.60 27.68
C ARG A 354 -21.62 -16.89 27.10
N LEU A 355 -20.78 -16.82 26.07
CA LEU A 355 -20.17 -17.98 25.44
C LEU A 355 -19.21 -18.70 26.39
N LEU A 356 -18.32 -17.96 27.05
CA LEU A 356 -17.36 -18.49 28.02
C LEU A 356 -18.07 -19.18 29.19
N LEU A 357 -19.09 -18.54 29.79
CA LEU A 357 -19.87 -19.14 30.88
C LEU A 357 -20.62 -20.40 30.43
N LYS A 358 -21.17 -20.41 29.21
CA LYS A 358 -21.85 -21.59 28.65
C LYS A 358 -20.87 -22.73 28.41
N HIS A 359 -19.66 -22.42 27.94
CA HIS A 359 -18.63 -23.41 27.65
C HIS A 359 -18.01 -23.97 28.93
N GLY A 360 -17.64 -23.11 29.88
CA GLY A 360 -17.04 -23.56 31.15
C GLY A 360 -18.01 -24.29 32.07
N LYS A 361 -19.32 -23.98 32.04
CA LYS A 361 -20.35 -24.84 32.68
C LYS A 361 -20.42 -26.25 32.09
N ARG A 362 -20.01 -26.41 30.83
CA ARG A 362 -20.05 -27.70 30.12
C ARG A 362 -18.78 -28.53 30.35
N THR A 363 -17.63 -27.88 30.47
CA THR A 363 -16.34 -28.56 30.67
C THR A 363 -15.96 -28.73 32.13
N GLY A 364 -16.45 -27.84 33.01
CA GLY A 364 -16.12 -27.84 34.44
C GLY A 364 -14.84 -27.09 34.79
N ASP A 365 -14.23 -26.40 33.82
CA ASP A 365 -12.90 -25.78 33.98
C ASP A 365 -12.93 -24.35 34.56
N LEU A 366 -14.13 -23.80 34.82
CA LEU A 366 -14.28 -22.47 35.42
C LEU A 366 -14.36 -22.58 36.95
N ASP A 367 -13.20 -22.56 37.60
CA ASP A 367 -13.11 -22.34 39.05
C ASP A 367 -13.24 -20.84 39.35
N LEU A 368 -14.47 -20.40 39.61
CA LEU A 368 -14.78 -19.02 40.02
C LEU A 368 -14.24 -18.66 41.42
N GLU A 369 -13.64 -19.62 42.13
CA GLU A 369 -13.13 -19.47 43.50
C GLU A 369 -11.61 -19.27 43.58
N GLU A 370 -10.83 -19.46 42.50
CA GLU A 370 -9.39 -19.15 42.50
C GLU A 370 -9.14 -17.66 42.19
N THR A 371 -9.44 -16.78 43.15
CA THR A 371 -9.06 -15.36 43.11
C THR A 371 -8.02 -14.99 44.16
N GLU A 372 -7.09 -15.89 44.53
CA GLU A 372 -6.11 -15.61 45.58
C GLU A 372 -4.73 -15.11 45.10
N GLU A 373 -4.41 -15.06 43.80
CA GLU A 373 -3.05 -14.62 43.37
C GLU A 373 -2.95 -13.28 42.63
N TYR A 374 -4.05 -12.59 42.32
CA TYR A 374 -4.05 -11.22 41.76
C TYR A 374 -4.76 -10.19 42.66
N GLY A 375 -4.74 -10.42 43.98
CA GLY A 375 -5.29 -9.50 44.96
C GLY A 375 -4.46 -8.20 45.08
N ALA A 376 -4.80 -7.17 44.31
CA ALA A 376 -4.57 -5.77 44.72
C ALA A 376 -5.34 -4.69 43.93
N TYR A 377 -6.02 -4.99 42.83
CA TYR A 377 -6.76 -3.96 42.10
C TYR A 377 -8.18 -4.40 41.74
N ASP A 378 -9.15 -3.72 42.36
CA ASP A 378 -10.51 -3.52 41.86
C ASP A 378 -11.61 -4.54 42.23
N GLN A 379 -11.62 -4.99 43.49
CA GLN A 379 -12.74 -5.76 44.09
C GLN A 379 -14.05 -4.96 44.27
N ARG A 380 -14.17 -3.74 43.73
CA ARG A 380 -15.36 -2.87 43.89
C ARG A 380 -16.32 -2.85 42.70
N LYS A 381 -16.01 -3.53 41.58
CA LYS A 381 -16.85 -3.50 40.37
C LYS A 381 -17.67 -4.78 40.10
N LEU A 382 -17.43 -5.87 40.84
CA LEU A 382 -18.12 -7.15 40.61
C LEU A 382 -19.49 -7.26 41.30
N ASP A 383 -19.79 -6.46 42.32
CA ASP A 383 -21.06 -6.53 43.05
C ASP A 383 -22.27 -5.94 42.29
N GLY A 384 -22.11 -5.51 41.04
CA GLY A 384 -23.16 -4.86 40.25
C GLY A 384 -23.85 -5.72 39.17
N VAL A 385 -23.45 -6.98 38.96
CA VAL A 385 -23.88 -7.77 37.79
C VAL A 385 -24.44 -9.17 38.14
N VAL A 386 -24.78 -9.43 39.41
CA VAL A 386 -25.49 -10.67 39.81
C VAL A 386 -26.99 -10.55 39.57
#